data_AF-A0A8C2F2F0-F1
#
_entry.id   AF-A0A8C2F2F0-F1
#
_cell.length_a   1.000
_cell.length_b   1.000
_cell.length_c   1.000
_cell.angle_alpha   90.00
_cell.angle_beta   90.00
_cell.angle_gamma   90.00
#
_symmetry.space_group_name_H-M   'P 1'
#
loop_
_entity.id
_entity.type
_entity.pdbx_description
1 polymer ?
#
loop_
_entity_poly.entity_id
_entity_poly.type
_entity_poly.pdbx_seq_one_letter_code
_entity_poly.pdbx_strand_id
1 'polypeptide(L)'
;MASSHRKQEVPVCLSVKLQRLTVTQIYSSEPNQEISVIKEDGTVTLSCSYDTTSSYVYWYRQYPNGELRYLIYKASWSSVGGGRPADPRFESTTSETSTELTITGVTLSDSALYYCALEPSDTKSM
;
A
#
# COMPACT_ATOMS: atom_id res chain seq x y z
N MET A 1 16.31 13.89 -32.50
CA MET A 1 15.83 12.51 -32.23
C MET A 1 15.13 12.55 -30.88
N ALA A 2 13.90 12.04 -30.83
CA ALA A 2 12.93 12.34 -29.78
C ALA A 2 13.34 11.78 -28.41
N SER A 3 13.32 12.68 -27.43
CA SER A 3 13.33 12.36 -26.00
C SER A 3 11.95 11.83 -25.60
N SER A 4 11.87 10.59 -25.15
CA SER A 4 10.74 10.09 -24.35
C SER A 4 11.06 8.67 -23.87
N HIS A 5 11.24 8.49 -22.56
CA HIS A 5 10.59 7.41 -21.82
C HIS A 5 10.67 7.77 -20.34
N ARG A 6 9.76 8.63 -19.94
CA ARG A 6 9.35 8.81 -18.55
C ARG A 6 8.66 7.50 -18.16
N LYS A 7 9.39 6.55 -17.56
CA LYS A 7 8.75 5.46 -16.83
C LYS A 7 8.27 6.01 -15.49
N GLN A 8 7.16 6.73 -15.56
CA GLN A 8 6.30 7.00 -14.42
C GLN A 8 5.64 5.66 -14.11
N GLU A 9 6.31 4.81 -13.32
CA GLU A 9 5.73 3.52 -12.94
C GLU A 9 4.55 3.75 -12.00
N VAL A 10 3.48 3.07 -12.35
CA VAL A 10 2.09 3.29 -11.96
C VAL A 10 1.95 3.03 -10.46
N PRO A 11 1.23 3.87 -9.68
CA PRO A 11 0.86 3.48 -8.33
C PRO A 11 -0.01 2.23 -8.41
N VAL A 12 0.43 1.11 -7.82
CA VAL A 12 -0.38 -0.09 -7.70
C VAL A 12 -1.54 0.26 -6.76
N CYS A 13 -2.76 0.31 -7.29
CA CYS A 13 -3.97 0.62 -6.54
C CYS A 13 -4.42 -0.62 -5.74
N LEU A 14 -4.23 -0.62 -4.42
CA LEU A 14 -4.82 -1.62 -3.52
C LEU A 14 -5.98 -0.97 -2.76
N SER A 15 -7.16 -1.60 -2.79
CA SER A 15 -8.37 -1.04 -2.19
C SER A 15 -8.88 -1.93 -1.06
N VAL A 16 -9.06 -1.34 0.13
CA VAL A 16 -9.72 -2.03 1.24
C VAL A 16 -11.10 -1.43 1.45
N LYS A 17 -12.15 -2.23 1.26
CA LYS A 17 -13.53 -1.84 1.60
C LYS A 17 -14.00 -2.69 2.77
N LEU A 18 -14.19 -2.07 3.94
CA LEU A 18 -14.80 -2.75 5.10
C LEU A 18 -16.33 -2.63 5.01
N GLN A 19 -17.05 -3.70 5.34
CA GLN A 19 -18.52 -3.70 5.43
C GLN A 19 -18.96 -3.84 6.89
N ARG A 20 -19.97 -3.05 7.30
CA ARG A 20 -20.77 -3.36 8.50
C ARG A 20 -21.64 -4.58 8.22
N LEU A 21 -21.68 -5.57 9.12
CA LEU A 21 -22.78 -6.54 9.14
C LEU A 21 -24.05 -5.87 9.69
N THR A 22 -24.65 -5.02 8.87
CA THR A 22 -26.08 -4.77 8.90
C THR A 22 -26.55 -4.75 7.44
N VAL A 23 -27.42 -5.70 7.11
CA VAL A 23 -28.11 -5.87 5.83
C VAL A 23 -28.53 -4.51 5.26
N THR A 24 -27.99 -4.08 4.11
CA THR A 24 -28.62 -4.10 2.76
C THR A 24 -27.65 -3.44 1.76
N GLN A 25 -27.62 -3.98 0.53
CA GLN A 25 -26.85 -3.60 -0.66
C GLN A 25 -26.39 -2.13 -0.81
N ILE A 26 -25.20 -1.90 -1.40
CA ILE A 26 -25.07 -1.35 -2.78
C ILE A 26 -23.70 -1.77 -3.40
N TYR A 27 -23.74 -2.39 -4.58
CA TYR A 27 -22.59 -2.59 -5.47
C TYR A 27 -22.27 -1.27 -6.19
N SER A 28 -20.99 -0.91 -6.26
CA SER A 28 -20.43 -0.12 -7.37
C SER A 28 -19.00 -0.60 -7.62
N SER A 29 -18.84 -1.46 -8.62
CA SER A 29 -17.54 -1.97 -9.08
C SER A 29 -17.03 -1.10 -10.23
N GLU A 30 -15.98 -0.31 -9.98
CA GLU A 30 -15.07 0.11 -11.06
C GLU A 30 -14.15 -1.07 -11.40
N PRO A 31 -13.81 -1.30 -12.67
CA PRO A 31 -13.36 -2.61 -13.14
C PRO A 31 -11.88 -2.95 -12.84
N ASN A 32 -11.18 -2.20 -11.98
CA ASN A 32 -9.73 -2.38 -11.79
C ASN A 32 -9.23 -2.24 -10.34
N GLN A 33 -10.08 -2.46 -9.35
CA GLN A 33 -9.67 -2.50 -7.94
C GLN A 33 -9.91 -3.90 -7.38
N GLU A 34 -8.85 -4.55 -6.89
CA GLU A 34 -8.96 -5.75 -6.07
C GLU A 34 -9.57 -5.34 -4.71
N ILE A 35 -10.72 -5.92 -4.35
CA ILE A 35 -11.49 -5.55 -3.15
C ILE A 35 -11.41 -6.70 -2.14
N SER A 36 -10.83 -6.44 -0.97
CA SER A 36 -10.89 -7.34 0.18
C SER A 36 -12.01 -6.92 1.15
N VAL A 37 -12.89 -7.86 1.52
CA VAL A 37 -14.01 -7.66 2.47
C VAL A 37 -13.68 -8.32 3.81
N ILE A 38 -13.68 -7.55 4.90
CA ILE A 38 -13.17 -7.98 6.21
C ILE A 38 -14.14 -7.56 7.33
N LYS A 39 -14.28 -8.40 8.35
CA LYS A 39 -15.09 -8.16 9.56
C LYS A 39 -14.29 -7.45 10.64
N GLU A 40 -14.97 -6.62 11.44
CA GLU A 40 -14.59 -6.16 12.80
C GLU A 40 -13.10 -5.79 12.92
N ASP A 41 -12.43 -5.60 14.04
CA ASP A 41 -11.59 -6.55 14.79
C ASP A 41 -10.66 -7.54 14.04
N GLY A 42 -10.71 -7.63 12.71
CA GLY A 42 -9.90 -8.54 11.91
C GLY A 42 -8.46 -8.07 11.67
N THR A 43 -7.75 -8.88 10.89
CA THR A 43 -6.44 -8.54 10.32
C THR A 43 -6.56 -8.51 8.80
N VAL A 44 -6.00 -7.47 8.18
CA VAL A 44 -5.86 -7.37 6.73
C VAL A 44 -4.39 -7.32 6.36
N THR A 45 -4.05 -7.97 5.24
CA THR A 45 -2.73 -7.86 4.61
C THR A 45 -2.92 -7.35 3.19
N LEU A 46 -2.20 -6.30 2.83
CA LEU A 46 -2.20 -5.70 1.50
C LEU A 46 -0.83 -5.92 0.88
N SER A 47 -0.79 -6.51 -0.31
CA SER A 47 0.47 -6.89 -0.95
C SER A 47 0.67 -6.09 -2.24
N CYS A 48 1.86 -5.53 -2.41
CA CYS A 48 2.30 -4.79 -3.59
C CYS A 48 3.59 -5.42 -4.12
N SER A 49 3.59 -5.83 -5.39
CA SER A 49 4.75 -6.40 -6.06
C SER A 49 5.38 -5.38 -7.01
N TYR A 50 6.69 -5.45 -7.19
CA TYR A 50 7.44 -4.52 -8.01
C TYR A 50 8.75 -5.11 -8.58
N ASP A 51 9.20 -4.56 -9.70
CA ASP A 51 10.37 -5.05 -10.45
C ASP A 51 11.58 -4.10 -10.28
N THR A 52 12.09 -3.96 -9.05
CA THR A 52 13.25 -3.10 -8.74
C THR A 52 14.24 -3.82 -7.84
N THR A 53 15.55 -3.53 -7.94
CA THR A 53 16.59 -4.27 -7.19
C THR A 53 16.89 -3.68 -5.81
N SER A 54 16.74 -2.38 -5.63
CA SER A 54 16.94 -1.71 -4.34
C SER A 54 16.12 -0.42 -4.32
N SER A 55 15.15 -0.36 -3.42
CA SER A 55 14.22 0.76 -3.32
C SER A 55 13.87 1.04 -1.87
N TYR A 56 13.59 2.30 -1.58
CA TYR A 56 12.75 2.64 -0.44
C TYR A 56 11.29 2.46 -0.85
N VAL A 57 10.54 1.76 -0.03
CA VAL A 57 9.14 1.44 -0.26
C VAL A 57 8.31 2.16 0.78
N TYR A 58 7.31 2.91 0.33
CA TYR A 58 6.47 3.75 1.16
C TYR A 58 5.02 3.29 1.10
N TRP A 59 4.35 3.27 2.24
CA TRP A 59 2.92 3.06 2.33
C TRP A 59 2.19 4.36 2.65
N TYR A 60 1.14 4.62 1.89
CA TYR A 60 0.23 5.74 2.08
C TYR A 60 -1.21 5.24 2.20
N ARG A 61 -2.02 6.04 2.88
CA ARG A 61 -3.47 5.87 2.95
C ARG A 61 -4.17 7.14 2.45
N GLN A 62 -5.22 6.97 1.67
CA GLN A 62 -6.09 8.05 1.22
C GLN A 62 -7.54 7.74 1.57
N TYR A 63 -8.14 8.59 2.40
CA TYR A 63 -9.58 8.57 2.63
C TYR A 63 -10.32 9.08 1.39
N PRO A 64 -11.62 8.74 1.20
CA PRO A 64 -12.42 9.30 0.12
C PRO A 64 -12.31 10.83 0.07
N ASN A 65 -11.92 11.37 -1.09
CA ASN A 65 -11.67 12.81 -1.31
C ASN A 65 -10.63 13.46 -0.39
N GLY A 66 -9.80 12.66 0.29
CA GLY A 66 -8.73 13.13 1.16
C GLY A 66 -7.38 13.19 0.46
N GLU A 67 -6.39 13.77 1.13
CA GLU A 67 -4.99 13.75 0.71
C GLU A 67 -4.31 12.42 1.08
N LEU A 68 -3.20 12.10 0.39
CA LEU A 68 -2.34 10.97 0.74
C LEU A 68 -1.69 11.21 2.10
N ARG A 69 -1.85 10.26 3.02
CA ARG A 69 -1.24 10.28 4.35
C ARG A 69 -0.20 9.18 4.45
N TYR A 70 1.03 9.56 4.78
CA TYR A 70 2.14 8.64 5.02
C TYR A 70 1.85 7.72 6.22
N LEU A 71 2.20 6.43 6.09
CA LEU A 71 2.08 5.43 7.15
C LEU A 71 3.45 4.93 7.63
N ILE A 72 4.24 4.37 6.71
CA ILE A 72 5.50 3.70 7.01
C ILE A 72 6.37 3.61 5.74
N TYR A 73 7.69 3.57 5.90
CA TYR A 73 8.62 3.18 4.83
C TYR A 73 9.55 2.05 5.26
N LYS A 74 10.01 1.25 4.31
CA LYS A 74 10.97 0.17 4.47
C LYS A 74 12.03 0.22 3.38
N ALA A 75 13.24 -0.22 3.67
CA ALA A 75 14.27 -0.44 2.65
C ALA A 75 14.16 -1.88 2.15
N SER A 76 13.98 -2.09 0.85
CA SER A 76 13.75 -3.44 0.29
C SER A 76 14.93 -4.41 0.52
N TRP A 77 16.13 -3.86 0.64
CA TRP A 77 17.39 -4.57 0.85
C TRP A 77 17.77 -4.77 2.33
N SER A 78 16.95 -4.31 3.28
CA SER A 78 17.28 -4.37 4.71
C SER A 78 16.08 -4.72 5.58
N SER A 79 16.23 -5.78 6.39
CA SER A 79 15.23 -6.17 7.39
C SER A 79 15.05 -5.14 8.51
N VAL A 80 16.14 -4.45 8.88
CA VAL A 80 16.17 -3.44 9.96
C VAL A 80 15.96 -2.02 9.41
N GLY A 81 16.25 -1.78 8.14
CA GLY A 81 16.05 -0.48 7.49
C GLY A 81 14.57 -0.12 7.35
N GLY A 82 14.21 1.09 7.78
CA GLY A 82 12.86 1.62 7.66
C GLY A 82 12.44 2.57 8.78
N GLY A 83 11.31 3.22 8.56
CA GLY A 83 10.62 4.01 9.56
C GLY A 83 9.77 3.14 10.48
N ARG A 84 9.44 3.68 11.66
CA ARG A 84 8.40 3.10 12.52
C ARG A 84 7.05 3.73 12.18
N PRO A 85 5.96 2.94 12.21
CA PRO A 85 4.62 3.47 12.01
C PRO A 85 4.25 4.36 13.21
N ALA A 86 3.38 5.35 12.99
CA ALA A 86 2.82 6.14 14.08
C ALA A 86 1.77 5.37 14.89
N ASP A 87 1.06 4.44 14.24
CA ASP A 87 0.07 3.55 14.84
C ASP A 87 0.62 2.12 14.80
N PRO A 88 0.84 1.45 15.95
CA PRO A 88 1.46 0.12 16.03
C PRO A 88 0.58 -0.99 15.43
N ARG A 89 -0.66 -0.70 15.05
CA ARG A 89 -1.50 -1.66 14.31
C ARG A 89 -1.02 -1.88 12.88
N PHE A 90 -0.23 -0.95 12.33
CA PHE A 90 0.27 -0.96 10.96
C PHE A 90 1.70 -1.47 10.90
N GLU A 91 1.90 -2.66 10.36
CA GLU A 91 3.23 -3.26 10.23
C GLU A 91 3.53 -3.55 8.76
N SER A 92 4.79 -3.37 8.35
CA SER A 92 5.20 -3.66 6.98
C SER A 92 6.37 -4.62 6.89
N THR A 93 6.18 -5.65 6.08
CA THR A 93 7.20 -6.64 5.71
C THR A 93 7.56 -6.40 4.26
N THR A 94 8.85 -6.20 3.97
CA THR A 94 9.31 -5.87 2.62
C THR A 94 10.43 -6.82 2.20
N SER A 95 10.34 -7.33 0.98
CA SER A 95 11.37 -8.12 0.29
C SER A 95 11.94 -7.30 -0.87
N GLU A 96 12.86 -7.86 -1.66
CA GLU A 96 13.41 -7.18 -2.84
C GLU A 96 12.37 -6.92 -3.95
N THR A 97 11.29 -7.71 -4.01
CA THR A 97 10.32 -7.68 -5.12
C THR A 97 8.88 -7.46 -4.67
N SER A 98 8.65 -7.34 -3.37
CA SER A 98 7.32 -7.11 -2.82
C SER A 98 7.33 -6.39 -1.48
N THR A 99 6.20 -5.81 -1.12
CA THR A 99 5.93 -5.28 0.20
C THR A 99 4.53 -5.68 0.62
N GLU A 100 4.38 -5.96 1.91
CA GLU A 100 3.10 -6.21 2.54
C GLU A 100 2.86 -5.20 3.65
N LEU A 101 1.63 -4.70 3.76
CA LEU A 101 1.15 -3.91 4.88
C LEU A 101 0.10 -4.73 5.63
N THR A 102 0.40 -5.09 6.86
CA THR A 102 -0.52 -5.76 7.77
C THR A 102 -1.15 -4.73 8.69
N ILE A 103 -2.49 -4.70 8.76
CA ILE A 103 -3.24 -3.87 9.70
C ILE A 103 -4.00 -4.81 10.63
N THR A 104 -3.68 -4.76 11.91
CA THR A 104 -4.32 -5.57 12.95
C THR A 104 -5.41 -4.78 13.68
N GLY A 105 -6.45 -5.46 14.16
CA GLY A 105 -7.56 -4.80 14.84
C GLY A 105 -8.17 -3.71 13.96
N VAL A 106 -8.49 -4.07 12.71
CA VAL A 106 -9.11 -3.13 11.77
C VAL A 106 -10.41 -2.59 12.33
N THR A 107 -10.71 -1.34 11.99
CA THR A 107 -11.95 -0.65 12.35
C THR A 107 -12.51 0.01 11.11
N LEU A 108 -13.78 0.44 11.14
CA LEU A 108 -14.39 1.17 10.02
C LEU A 108 -13.56 2.40 9.58
N SER A 109 -12.87 3.05 10.52
CA SER A 109 -11.99 4.19 10.28
C SER A 109 -10.73 3.86 9.48
N ASP A 110 -10.44 2.58 9.25
CA ASP A 110 -9.34 2.11 8.40
C ASP A 110 -9.78 1.91 6.94
N SER A 111 -11.07 2.09 6.62
CA SER A 111 -11.59 2.04 5.24
C SER A 111 -11.01 3.19 4.40
N ALA A 112 -10.16 2.87 3.44
CA ALA A 112 -9.44 3.83 2.62
C ALA A 112 -8.80 3.14 1.41
N LEU A 113 -8.28 3.94 0.48
CA LEU A 113 -7.35 3.47 -0.54
C LEU A 113 -5.94 3.43 0.06
N TYR A 114 -5.20 2.38 -0.25
CA TYR A 114 -3.82 2.19 0.22
C TYR A 114 -2.89 2.11 -0.98
N TYR A 115 -1.79 2.85 -0.91
CA TYR A 115 -0.84 2.97 -2.00
C TYR A 115 0.54 2.59 -1.53
N CYS A 116 1.21 1.74 -2.30
CA CYS A 116 2.65 1.58 -2.23
C CYS A 116 3.32 2.53 -3.24
N ALA A 117 4.42 3.15 -2.86
CA ALA A 117 5.27 3.93 -3.77
C ALA A 117 6.72 3.49 -3.62
N LEU A 118 7.46 3.52 -4.72
CA LEU A 118 8.86 3.14 -4.78
C LEU A 118 9.71 4.38 -5.05
N GLU A 119 10.76 4.53 -4.27
CA GLU A 119 11.87 5.42 -4.58
C GLU A 119 13.10 4.53 -4.86
N PRO A 120 13.48 4.35 -6.13
CA PRO A 120 14.69 3.61 -6.47
C PRO A 120 15.89 4.25 -5.75
N SER A 121 16.60 3.46 -4.94
CA SER A 121 17.88 3.90 -4.42
C SER A 121 18.89 3.64 -5.53
N ASP A 122 19.19 4.64 -6.36
CA ASP A 122 20.12 4.49 -7.48
C ASP A 122 21.45 3.86 -7.02
N THR A 123 21.66 2.59 -7.37
CA THR A 123 22.98 2.02 -7.61
C THR A 123 23.14 1.72 -9.08
N LYS A 124 22.81 2.68 -9.95
CA LYS A 124 23.36 2.68 -11.29
C LYS A 124 24.78 3.26 -11.25
N SER A 125 25.73 2.43 -10.83
CA SER A 125 27.12 2.64 -11.21
C SER A 125 27.25 2.26 -12.69
N MET A 126 27.37 3.29 -13.53
CA MET A 126 27.95 3.31 -14.90
C MET A 126 27.42 2.31 -15.92
#